data_AF-A0A970ZDC8-F1
#
_entry.id   AF-A0A970ZDC8-F1
#
_cell.length_a   1.000
_cell.length_b   1.000
_cell.length_c   1.000
_cell.angle_alpha   90.00
_cell.angle_beta   90.00
_cell.angle_gamma   90.00
#
_symmetry.space_group_name_H-M   'P 1'
#
loop_
_entity.id
_entity.type
_entity.pdbx_description
1 polymer ?
#
loop_
_entity_poly.entity_id
_entity_poly.type
_entity_poly.pdbx_seq_one_letter_code
_entity_poly.pdbx_strand_id
1 'polypeptide(L)' 'MNKEGKIGLLTSKLQVYKYNFLQSTAKGDAEAAVKWKAGYHSIKAEISELKES' A
#
# COMPACT_ATOMS: atom_id res chain seq x y z
N MET A 1 13.69 -15.04 -2.02
CA MET A 1 13.27 -14.02 -1.02
C MET A 1 12.56 -14.75 0.10
N ASN A 2 12.95 -14.52 1.37
CA ASN A 2 12.26 -15.13 2.52
C ASN A 2 11.00 -14.32 2.88
N LYS A 3 10.18 -14.89 3.76
CA LYS A 3 8.91 -14.31 4.20
C LYS A 3 9.07 -12.90 4.77
N GLU A 4 10.06 -12.70 5.64
CA GLU A 4 10.37 -11.41 6.25
C GLU A 4 10.79 -10.36 5.22
N GLY A 5 11.63 -10.74 4.25
CA GLY A 5 12.03 -9.87 3.15
C GLY A 5 10.84 -9.45 2.28
N LYS A 6 9.90 -10.37 2.02
CA LYS A 6 8.65 -10.05 1.30
C LYS A 6 7.80 -9.05 2.09
N ILE A 7 7.63 -9.26 3.40
CA ILE A 7 6.89 -8.34 4.28
C ILE A 7 7.55 -6.96 4.29
N GLY A 8 8.89 -6.88 4.36
CA GLY A 8 9.61 -5.61 4.32
C GLY A 8 9.42 -4.85 3.01
N LEU A 9 9.47 -5.56 1.87
CA LEU A 9 9.21 -5.00 0.55
C LEU A 9 7.78 -4.45 0.44
N LEU A 10 6.79 -5.25 0.85
CA LEU A 10 5.38 -4.85 0.83
C LEU A 10 5.12 -3.66 1.76
N THR A 11 5.76 -3.62 2.93
CA THR A 11 5.65 -2.49 3.86
C THR A 11 6.20 -1.20 3.25
N SER A 12 7.33 -1.28 2.54
CA SER A 12 7.90 -0.13 1.82
C SER A 12 6.95 0.35 0.72
N LYS A 13 6.38 -0.60 -0.05
CA LYS A 13 5.40 -0.30 -1.08
C LYS A 13 4.14 0.37 -0.50
N LEU A 14 3.66 -0.09 0.66
CA LEU A 14 2.51 0.46 1.37
C LEU A 14 2.71 1.94 1.75
N GLN A 15 3.93 2.35 2.12
CA GLN A 15 4.26 3.76 2.33
C GLN A 15 4.14 4.60 1.04
N VAL A 16 4.55 4.05 -0.11
CA VAL A 16 4.41 4.72 -1.42
C VAL A 16 2.94 4.92 -1.78
N TYR A 17 2.08 3.93 -1.55
CA TYR A 17 0.63 4.09 -1.77
C TYR A 17 0.04 5.16 -0.86
N LYS A 18 0.41 5.19 0.43
CA LYS A 18 -0.05 6.21 1.37
C LYS A 18 0.39 7.61 0.94
N TYR A 19 1.66 7.77 0.56
CA TYR A 19 2.19 9.06 0.10
C TYR A 19 1.45 9.57 -1.13
N ASN A 20 1.27 8.73 -2.15
CA ASN A 20 0.59 9.14 -3.38
C ASN A 20 -0.90 9.39 -3.17
N PHE A 21 -1.56 8.67 -2.27
CA PHE A 21 -2.94 8.98 -1.87
C PHE A 21 -3.06 10.41 -1.32
N LEU A 22 -2.16 10.80 -0.41
CA LEU A 22 -2.14 12.15 0.15
C LEU A 22 -1.85 13.21 -0.92
N GLN A 23 -0.90 12.95 -1.82
CA GLN A 23 -0.58 13.84 -2.94
C GLN A 23 -1.77 14.02 -3.90
N SER A 24 -2.44 12.93 -4.30
CA SER A 24 -3.63 12.99 -5.15
C SER A 24 -4.77 13.74 -4.46
N THR A 25 -4.98 13.51 -3.18
CA THR A 25 -5.99 14.23 -2.38
C THR A 25 -5.68 15.73 -2.32
N ALA A 26 -4.43 16.11 -2.07
CA ALA A 26 -3.99 17.51 -2.03
C ALA A 26 -4.13 18.22 -3.38
N LYS A 27 -4.03 17.48 -4.49
CA LYS A 27 -4.23 17.98 -5.86
C LYS A 27 -5.69 17.98 -6.32
N GLY A 28 -6.61 17.48 -5.49
CA GLY A 28 -8.02 17.31 -5.88
C GLY A 28 -8.28 16.18 -6.89
N ASP A 29 -7.29 15.31 -7.13
CA ASP A 29 -7.42 14.17 -8.03
C ASP A 29 -8.06 12.99 -7.31
N ALA A 30 -9.39 12.99 -7.29
CA ALA A 30 -10.20 11.97 -6.62
C ALA A 30 -10.03 10.58 -7.25
N GLU A 31 -9.87 10.48 -8.57
CA GLU A 31 -9.74 9.20 -9.26
C GLU A 31 -8.42 8.51 -8.88
N ALA A 32 -7.31 9.26 -8.93
CA ALA A 32 -6.03 8.73 -8.50
C ALA A 32 -6.04 8.40 -6.99
N ALA A 33 -6.65 9.23 -6.15
CA ALA A 33 -6.77 8.95 -4.72
C ALA A 33 -7.50 7.63 -4.45
N VAL A 34 -8.59 7.34 -5.16
CA VAL A 34 -9.31 6.06 -5.04
C VAL A 34 -8.41 4.88 -5.43
N LYS A 35 -7.66 5.00 -6.53
CA LYS A 35 -6.71 3.95 -6.99
C LYS A 35 -5.62 3.70 -5.97
N TRP A 36 -5.00 4.74 -5.41
CA TRP A 36 -3.97 4.62 -4.38
C TRP A 36 -4.52 4.01 -3.09
N LYS A 37 -5.72 4.41 -2.68
CA LYS A 37 -6.39 3.83 -1.50
C LYS A 37 -6.67 2.34 -1.69
N ALA A 38 -7.19 1.93 -2.84
CA ALA A 38 -7.46 0.53 -3.14
C ALA A 38 -6.17 -0.32 -3.09
N GLY A 39 -5.10 0.15 -3.72
CA GLY A 39 -3.81 -0.56 -3.69
C GLY A 39 -3.19 -0.63 -2.29
N TYR A 40 -3.34 0.42 -1.48
CA TYR A 40 -2.94 0.39 -0.06
C TYR A 40 -3.62 -0.75 0.70
N HIS A 41 -4.95 -0.89 0.54
CA HIS A 41 -5.71 -1.92 1.23
C HIS A 41 -5.35 -3.33 0.77
N SER A 42 -5.14 -3.53 -0.54
CA SER A 42 -4.72 -4.83 -1.09
C SER A 42 -3.37 -5.27 -0.53
N ILE A 43 -2.37 -4.38 -0.49
CA ILE A 43 -1.05 -4.71 0.08
C ILE A 43 -1.13 -4.94 1.59
N LYS A 44 -1.96 -4.16 2.29
CA LYS A 44 -2.16 -4.35 3.73
C LYS A 44 -2.73 -5.74 4.03
N ALA A 45 -3.70 -6.20 3.23
CA ALA A 45 -4.26 -7.55 3.36
C ALA A 45 -3.19 -8.63 3.12
N GLU A 46 -2.40 -8.50 2.04
CA GLU A 46 -1.32 -9.46 1.75
C GLU A 46 -0.28 -9.52 2.88
N ILE A 47 0.09 -8.38 3.49
CA ILE A 47 0.99 -8.37 4.65
C ILE A 47 0.36 -9.09 5.84
N SER A 48 -0.93 -8.90 6.10
CA SER A 48 -1.63 -9.59 7.20
C SER A 48 -1.65 -11.10 6.97
N GLU A 49 -2.04 -11.54 5.78
CA GLU A 49 -2.04 -12.96 5.41
C GLU A 49 -0.65 -13.59 5.57
N LEU A 50 0.39 -12.89 5.10
CA LEU A 50 1.77 -13.34 5.31
C LEU A 50 2.10 -13.42 6.79
N LYS A 51 1.68 -12.49 7.65
CA LYS A 51 2.02 -12.56 9.08
C LYS A 51 1.32 -13.71 9.82
N GLU A 52 0.15 -14.13 9.34
CA GLU A 52 -0.65 -15.21 9.93
C GLU A 52 -0.29 -16.60 9.40
N SER A 53 0.42 -16.69 8.27
CA SER A 53 0.97 -17.94 7.70
C SER A 53 2.20 -18.44 8.44
#